data_AF-A0A3P6AQD7-F1
#
_entry.id   AF-A0A3P6AQD7-F1
#
_cell.length_a   1.000
_cell.length_b   1.000
_cell.length_c   1.000
_cell.angle_alpha   90.00
_cell.angle_beta   90.00
_cell.angle_gamma   90.00
#
_symmetry.space_group_name_H-M   'P 1'
#
loop_
_entity.id
_entity.type
_entity.pdbx_description
1 polymer ?
#
loop_
_entity_poly.entity_id
_entity_poly.type
_entity_poly.pdbx_seq_one_letter_code
_entity_poly.pdbx_strand_id
1 'polypeptide(L)'
;MRGFNMPRKHQEVRRWVREEKFLFGCLLETRVQQDKYGVCLADALPRWASMANYEYNQLGRIWFCWSDKVVATRLHISSQVITYTIQIPETGEQFICSAVYVSNCEVERRS
;
A
#
# COMPACT_ATOMS: atom_id res chain seq x y z
N MET A 1 -9.90 2.83 1.33
CA MET A 1 -10.36 2.09 2.54
C MET A 1 -10.95 2.95 3.66
N ARG A 2 -10.53 4.22 3.83
CA ARG A 2 -11.00 5.13 4.92
C ARG A 2 -10.85 4.48 6.31
N GLY A 3 -9.63 4.15 6.70
CA GLY A 3 -9.29 3.46 7.94
C GLY A 3 -8.99 1.98 7.75
N PHE A 4 -7.94 1.47 8.39
CA PHE A 4 -7.48 0.08 8.32
C PHE A 4 -7.04 -0.48 9.67
N ASN A 5 -7.52 0.10 10.77
CA ASN A 5 -7.25 -0.39 12.13
C ASN A 5 -8.23 -1.51 12.57
N MET A 6 -9.25 -1.84 11.76
CA MET A 6 -10.31 -2.78 12.15
C MET A 6 -9.97 -4.21 11.71
N PRO A 7 -9.98 -5.21 12.61
CA PRO A 7 -9.68 -6.61 12.28
C PRO A 7 -10.53 -7.18 11.14
N ARG A 8 -11.81 -6.79 11.06
CA ARG A 8 -12.71 -7.18 9.96
C ARG A 8 -12.16 -6.76 8.59
N LYS A 9 -11.56 -5.56 8.47
CA LYS A 9 -10.96 -5.11 7.20
C LYS A 9 -9.71 -5.91 6.85
N HIS A 10 -8.93 -6.31 7.84
CA HIS A 10 -7.78 -7.20 7.63
C HIS A 10 -8.22 -8.55 7.07
N GLN A 11 -9.29 -9.13 7.63
CA GLN A 11 -9.86 -10.40 7.17
C GLN A 11 -10.38 -10.30 5.73
N GLU A 12 -11.10 -9.23 5.38
CA GLU A 12 -11.58 -9.02 4.01
C GLU A 12 -10.44 -8.86 3.01
N VAL A 13 -9.43 -8.05 3.32
CA VAL A 13 -8.25 -7.88 2.46
C VAL A 13 -7.50 -9.21 2.30
N ARG A 14 -7.28 -9.93 3.39
CA ARG A 14 -6.62 -11.24 3.37
C ARG A 14 -7.39 -12.25 2.51
N ARG A 15 -8.71 -12.29 2.66
CA ARG A 15 -9.59 -13.17 1.87
C ARG A 15 -9.50 -12.83 0.39
N TRP A 16 -9.64 -11.55 0.05
CA TRP A 16 -9.64 -11.07 -1.33
C TRP A 16 -8.31 -11.34 -2.04
N VAL A 17 -7.19 -11.07 -1.37
CA VAL A 17 -5.83 -11.34 -1.91
C VAL A 17 -5.63 -12.82 -2.22
N ARG A 18 -6.16 -13.71 -1.39
CA ARG A 18 -6.05 -15.15 -1.59
C ARG A 18 -6.97 -15.65 -2.71
N GLU A 19 -8.20 -15.15 -2.78
CA GLU A 19 -9.19 -15.54 -3.80
C GLU A 19 -8.74 -15.11 -5.20
N GLU A 20 -8.30 -13.86 -5.34
CA GLU A 20 -7.88 -13.28 -6.63
C GLU A 20 -6.39 -13.51 -6.95
N LYS A 21 -5.64 -14.11 -6.03
CA LYS A 21 -4.21 -14.42 -6.17
C LYS A 21 -3.36 -13.20 -6.54
N PHE A 22 -3.62 -12.05 -5.92
CA PHE A 22 -2.84 -10.84 -6.16
C PHE A 22 -1.36 -11.05 -5.79
N LEU A 23 -0.47 -10.46 -6.57
CA LEU A 23 0.99 -10.49 -6.33
C LEU A 23 1.51 -9.21 -5.66
N PHE A 24 0.86 -8.08 -5.94
CA PHE A 24 1.15 -6.76 -5.38
C PHE A 24 -0.11 -5.88 -5.46
N GLY A 25 -0.09 -4.74 -4.79
CA GLY A 25 -1.16 -3.76 -4.86
C GLY A 25 -0.93 -2.59 -3.91
N CYS A 26 -1.94 -1.73 -3.76
CA CYS A 26 -1.87 -0.61 -2.83
C CYS A 26 -3.13 -0.46 -1.99
N LEU A 27 -2.95 0.01 -0.75
CA LEU A 27 -4.01 0.38 0.16
C LEU A 27 -4.00 1.89 0.35
N LEU A 28 -5.10 2.54 -0.02
CA LEU A 28 -5.27 3.98 0.11
C LEU A 28 -6.17 4.33 1.30
N GLU A 29 -5.89 5.47 1.93
CA GLU A 29 -6.62 5.99 3.08
C GLU A 29 -6.60 4.98 4.24
N THR A 30 -5.44 4.44 4.58
CA THR A 30 -5.30 3.44 5.66
C THR A 30 -5.54 4.07 7.03
N ARG A 31 -5.09 5.31 7.26
CA ARG A 31 -5.22 6.03 8.54
C ARG A 31 -4.69 5.24 9.74
N VAL A 32 -3.59 4.51 9.53
CA VAL A 32 -2.94 3.69 10.54
C VAL A 32 -1.70 4.43 11.00
N GLN A 33 -1.53 4.60 12.32
CA GLN A 33 -0.33 5.21 12.89
C GLN A 33 0.89 4.30 12.68
N GLN A 34 2.08 4.91 12.57
CA GLN A 34 3.30 4.18 12.20
C GLN A 34 3.68 3.07 13.19
N ASP A 35 3.36 3.22 14.47
CA ASP A 35 3.55 2.21 15.52
C ASP A 35 2.67 0.96 15.30
N LYS A 36 1.48 1.11 14.71
CA LYS A 36 0.54 0.03 14.41
C LYS A 36 0.73 -0.58 13.02
N TYR A 37 1.58 0.02 12.20
CA TYR A 37 1.81 -0.37 10.82
C TYR A 37 2.16 -1.85 10.68
N GLY A 38 3.18 -2.31 11.39
CA GLY A 38 3.69 -3.68 11.30
C GLY A 38 2.64 -4.72 11.69
N VAL A 39 1.90 -4.47 12.78
CA VAL A 39 0.84 -5.37 13.26
C VAL A 39 -0.30 -5.45 12.24
N CYS A 40 -0.80 -4.30 11.78
CA CYS A 40 -1.87 -4.26 10.79
C CYS A 40 -1.47 -4.92 9.46
N LEU A 41 -0.21 -4.77 9.04
CA LEU A 41 0.31 -5.44 7.86
C LEU A 41 0.36 -6.95 8.04
N ALA A 42 0.93 -7.44 9.15
CA ALA A 42 1.04 -8.87 9.43
C ALA A 42 -0.34 -9.53 9.53
N ASP A 43 -1.31 -8.85 10.11
CA ASP A 43 -2.70 -9.32 10.20
C ASP A 43 -3.39 -9.31 8.83
N ALA A 44 -3.22 -8.29 8.01
CA ALA A 44 -3.91 -8.25 6.71
C ALA A 44 -3.24 -9.10 5.63
N LEU A 45 -1.91 -9.06 5.57
CA LEU A 45 -1.08 -9.54 4.46
C LEU A 45 0.13 -10.30 5.01
N PRO A 46 -0.07 -11.48 5.63
CA PRO A 46 1.02 -12.23 6.24
C PRO A 46 2.07 -12.62 5.20
N ARG A 47 3.35 -12.38 5.53
CA ARG A 47 4.54 -12.60 4.68
C ARG A 47 4.67 -11.65 3.49
N TRP A 48 3.82 -10.64 3.37
CA TRP A 48 4.01 -9.59 2.37
C TRP A 48 4.95 -8.52 2.89
N ALA A 49 5.76 -7.99 1.99
CA ALA A 49 6.47 -6.75 2.22
C ALA A 49 5.54 -5.57 1.91
N SER A 50 5.83 -4.41 2.52
CA SER A 50 5.17 -3.18 2.12
C SER A 50 6.01 -1.96 2.43
N MET A 51 5.57 -0.83 1.89
CA MET A 51 6.11 0.47 2.22
C MET A 51 5.00 1.52 2.24
N ALA A 52 5.12 2.48 3.14
CA ALA A 52 4.15 3.54 3.33
C ALA A 52 4.82 4.93 3.32
N ASN A 53 4.04 5.97 3.04
CA ASN A 53 4.52 7.35 2.96
C ASN A 53 4.57 8.08 4.32
N TYR A 54 4.98 7.40 5.39
CA TYR A 54 4.98 7.97 6.75
C TYR A 54 5.83 9.24 6.89
N GLU A 55 6.91 9.36 6.10
CA GLU A 55 7.75 10.57 5.98
C GLU A 55 6.95 11.81 5.55
N TYR A 56 5.82 11.63 4.86
CA TYR A 56 4.97 12.71 4.34
C TYR A 56 3.60 12.78 5.03
N ASN A 57 3.21 11.73 5.76
CA ASN A 57 1.96 11.71 6.52
C ASN A 57 2.00 10.71 7.67
N GLN A 58 1.83 11.19 8.91
CA GLN A 58 1.87 10.37 10.12
C GLN A 58 0.83 9.23 10.19
N LEU A 59 -0.23 9.29 9.37
CA LEU A 59 -1.26 8.27 9.28
C LEU A 59 -1.10 7.33 8.08
N GLY A 60 0.04 7.38 7.39
CA GLY A 60 0.44 6.42 6.37
C GLY A 60 -0.58 6.24 5.25
N ARG A 61 -1.01 7.35 4.61
CA ARG A 61 -2.15 7.38 3.67
C ARG A 61 -2.07 6.34 2.56
N ILE A 62 -0.87 6.06 2.06
CA ILE A 62 -0.64 5.16 0.94
C ILE A 62 0.27 4.04 1.43
N TRP A 63 -0.18 2.80 1.32
CA TRP A 63 0.69 1.63 1.45
C TRP A 63 0.80 0.96 0.10
N PHE A 64 2.03 0.64 -0.31
CA PHE A 64 2.32 -0.22 -1.45
C PHE A 64 2.79 -1.57 -0.90
N CYS A 65 2.13 -2.66 -1.28
CA CYS A 65 2.34 -4.00 -0.70
C CYS A 65 2.63 -5.01 -1.80
N TRP A 66 3.52 -5.97 -1.54
CA TRP A 66 3.87 -7.02 -2.49
C TRP A 66 4.24 -8.33 -1.80
N SER A 67 3.97 -9.44 -2.49
CA SER A 67 4.36 -10.79 -2.07
C SER A 67 5.85 -11.05 -2.34
N ASP A 68 6.35 -12.17 -1.84
CA ASP A 68 7.71 -12.69 -2.08
C ASP A 68 7.97 -13.08 -3.55
N LYS A 69 6.93 -13.17 -4.38
CA LYS A 69 7.03 -13.44 -5.82
C LYS A 69 7.36 -12.20 -6.65
N VAL A 70 7.41 -11.03 -6.04
CA VAL A 70 7.59 -9.75 -6.72
C VAL A 70 8.85 -9.07 -6.22
N VAL A 71 9.68 -8.61 -7.15
CA VAL A 71 10.76 -7.67 -6.84
C VAL A 71 10.22 -6.26 -7.06
N ALA A 72 10.10 -5.50 -5.96
CA ALA A 72 9.60 -4.14 -5.98
C ALA A 72 10.74 -3.17 -5.64
N THR A 73 11.07 -2.27 -6.56
CA THR A 73 12.11 -1.24 -6.37
C THR A 73 11.47 0.14 -6.30
N ARG A 74 11.68 0.84 -5.18
CA ARG A 74 11.14 2.19 -4.96
C ARG A 74 11.74 3.15 -6.00
N LEU A 75 10.88 3.88 -6.72
CA LEU A 75 11.30 4.98 -7.59
C LEU A 75 11.04 6.34 -6.94
N HIS A 76 9.86 6.52 -6.34
CA HIS A 76 9.45 7.81 -5.77
C HIS A 76 8.39 7.65 -4.67
N ILE A 77 8.41 8.53 -3.66
CA ILE A 77 7.40 8.62 -2.60
C ILE A 77 7.13 10.09 -2.30
N SER A 78 5.85 10.45 -2.10
CA SER A 78 5.41 11.75 -1.59
C SER A 78 4.14 11.62 -0.74
N SER A 79 3.52 12.75 -0.37
CA SER A 79 2.25 12.80 0.35
C SER A 79 1.07 12.23 -0.46
N GLN A 80 1.15 12.25 -1.79
CA GLN A 80 0.05 11.91 -2.70
C GLN A 80 0.38 10.76 -3.67
N VAL A 81 1.65 10.35 -3.82
CA VAL A 81 1.98 9.24 -4.72
C VAL A 81 3.11 8.38 -4.18
N ILE A 82 3.02 7.07 -4.42
CA ILE A 82 4.13 6.12 -4.30
C ILE A 82 4.30 5.43 -5.65
N THR A 83 5.53 5.42 -6.17
CA THR A 83 5.87 4.82 -7.47
C THR A 83 6.97 3.78 -7.30
N TYR A 84 6.76 2.62 -7.92
CA TYR A 84 7.65 1.47 -7.89
C TYR A 84 7.85 0.89 -9.28
N THR A 85 9.05 0.36 -9.51
CA THR A 85 9.25 -0.65 -10.55
C THR A 85 8.86 -2.00 -9.98
N ILE A 86 8.06 -2.75 -10.73
CA ILE A 86 7.59 -4.09 -10.40
C ILE A 86 8.17 -5.05 -11.42
N GLN A 87 8.80 -6.10 -10.91
CA GLN A 87 9.29 -7.22 -11.70
C GLN A 87 8.67 -8.51 -11.15
N ILE A 88 8.14 -9.34 -12.06
CA ILE A 88 7.60 -10.66 -11.75
C ILE A 88 8.54 -11.69 -12.38
N PRO A 89 9.50 -12.26 -11.63
CA PRO A 89 10.53 -13.14 -12.20
C PRO A 89 9.97 -14.38 -12.89
N GLU A 90 8.84 -14.90 -12.40
CA GLU A 90 8.18 -16.10 -12.95
C GLU A 90 7.70 -15.89 -14.40
N THR A 91 7.22 -14.69 -14.74
CA THR A 91 6.71 -14.37 -16.09
C THR A 91 7.69 -13.54 -16.91
N GLY A 92 8.71 -12.93 -16.27
CA GLY A 92 9.62 -11.98 -16.89
C GLY A 92 9.01 -10.59 -17.11
N GLU A 93 7.78 -10.35 -16.62
CA GLU A 93 7.11 -9.06 -16.77
C GLU A 93 7.75 -7.98 -15.91
N GLN A 94 7.86 -6.77 -16.48
CA GLN A 94 8.33 -5.59 -15.78
C GLN A 94 7.52 -4.36 -16.18
N PHE A 95 7.10 -3.59 -15.19
CA PHE A 95 6.36 -2.35 -15.40
C PHE A 95 6.55 -1.38 -14.24
N ILE A 96 6.15 -0.13 -14.46
CA ILE A 96 6.12 0.90 -13.42
C ILE A 96 4.69 1.02 -12.92
N CYS A 97 4.50 1.01 -11.60
CA CYS A 97 3.22 1.17 -10.95
C CYS A 97 3.24 2.37 -10.02
N SER A 98 2.23 3.23 -10.12
CA SER A 98 2.03 4.37 -9.23
C SER A 98 0.72 4.24 -8.48
N ALA A 99 0.80 4.22 -7.16
CA ALA A 99 -0.35 4.35 -6.27
C ALA A 99 -0.56 5.84 -5.97
N VAL A 100 -1.63 6.42 -6.52
CA VAL A 100 -1.95 7.85 -6.37
C VAL A 100 -3.12 8.01 -5.42
N TYR A 101 -2.93 8.85 -4.41
CA TYR A 101 -3.98 9.34 -3.54
C TYR A 101 -4.44 10.72 -4.01
N VAL A 102 -5.71 10.81 -4.42
CA VAL A 102 -6.34 12.10 -4.75
C VAL A 102 -6.88 12.71 -3.47
N SER A 103 -6.31 13.85 -3.08
CA SER A 103 -6.77 14.64 -1.94
C SER A 103 -8.11 15.31 -2.29
N ASN A 104 -9.13 15.11 -1.46
CA ASN A 104 -10.46 15.70 -1.65
C ASN A 104 -10.66 17.04 -0.92
N CYS A 105 -9.58 17.74 -0.54
CA CYS A 105 -9.72 18.99 0.21
C CYS A 105 -9.73 20.21 -0.73
N GLU A 106 -10.86 20.92 -0.79
CA GLU A 106 -10.95 22.30 -1.30
C GLU A 106 -9.90 23.24 -0.66
N VAL A 107 -9.40 22.87 0.53
CA VAL A 107 -8.40 23.59 1.32
C VAL A 107 -6.99 23.56 0.70
N GLU A 108 -6.64 22.58 -0.14
CA GLU A 108 -5.31 22.54 -0.81
C GLU A 108 -5.28 23.28 -2.16
N ARG A 109 -6.38 23.93 -2.60
CA ARG A 109 -6.41 24.79 -3.81
C ARG A 109 -6.01 26.25 -3.57
N ARG A 110 -5.76 26.65 -2.32
CA ARG A 110 -5.31 28.01 -1.95
C ARG A 110 -3.95 27.95 -1.28
N SER A 111 -2.92 27.78 -2.10
CA SER A 111 -1.52 28.06 -1.74
C SER A 111 -0.81 28.58 -2.96
#